data_AF-A0A2A8VFG3-F1
#
_entry.id   AF-A0A2A8VFG3-F1
#
_cell.length_a   1.000
_cell.length_b   1.000
_cell.length_c   1.000
_cell.angle_alpha   90.00
_cell.angle_beta   90.00
_cell.angle_gamma   90.00
#
_symmetry.space_group_name_H-M   'P 1'
#
loop_
_entity.id
_entity.type
_entity.pdbx_description
1 polymer ?
#
loop_
_entity_poly.entity_id
_entity_poly.type
_entity_poly.pdbx_seq_one_letter_code
_entity_poly.pdbx_strand_id
1 'polypeptide(L)'
;MKKVFSIFLLILLTACTSAEKEMDIIQQVEKDLETIVSSNAISKSSSNPNDYINAHLDDFENIVSKKQITLDHFLKKLKKSEENGLEEYIMAAACVEILGDKNPVYEWSTGKEWYEKYSAKKE
;
A
#
# COMPACT_ATOMS: atom_id res chain seq x y z
N MET A 1 34.51 21.79 28.18
CA MET A 1 33.48 21.71 27.12
C MET A 1 33.73 20.49 26.24
N LYS A 2 33.39 19.26 26.69
CA LYS A 2 33.63 18.01 25.92
C LYS A 2 32.57 16.92 26.13
N LYS A 3 31.37 17.27 26.61
CA LYS A 3 30.29 16.29 26.88
C LYS A 3 29.09 16.36 25.91
N VAL A 4 29.15 17.24 24.91
CA VAL A 4 28.03 17.46 23.97
C VAL A 4 28.22 16.64 22.67
N PHE A 5 29.43 16.16 22.37
CA PHE A 5 29.71 15.47 21.11
C PHE A 5 29.32 13.98 21.06
N SER A 6 29.05 13.34 22.22
CA SER A 6 28.68 11.91 22.28
C SER A 6 27.18 11.63 22.09
N ILE A 7 26.31 12.64 22.18
CA ILE A 7 24.86 12.43 22.08
C ILE A 7 24.41 12.34 20.60
N PHE A 8 25.10 13.00 19.68
CA PHE A 8 24.76 12.99 18.25
C PHE A 8 25.01 11.63 17.57
N LEU A 9 25.97 10.84 18.06
CA LEU A 9 26.33 9.55 17.44
C LEU A 9 25.31 8.43 17.73
N LEU A 10 24.61 8.48 18.87
CA LEU A 10 23.56 7.50 19.19
C LEU A 10 22.27 7.69 18.37
N ILE A 11 21.95 8.95 18.00
CA ILE A 11 20.70 9.27 17.28
C ILE A 11 20.76 8.75 15.83
N LEU A 12 21.95 8.71 15.22
CA LEU A 12 22.14 8.26 13.84
C LEU A 12 21.92 6.74 13.69
N LEU A 13 22.28 5.94 14.69
CA LEU A 13 22.16 4.47 14.62
C LEU A 13 20.70 4.01 14.66
N THR A 14 19.85 4.67 15.45
CA THR A 14 18.42 4.30 15.58
C THR A 14 17.60 4.60 14.34
N ALA A 15 17.93 5.64 13.57
CA ALA A 15 17.20 6.02 12.36
C ALA A 15 17.47 5.08 11.18
N CYS A 16 18.69 4.52 11.07
CA CYS A 16 19.03 3.54 10.06
C CYS A 16 18.18 2.26 10.19
N THR A 17 18.05 1.71 11.40
CA THR A 17 17.28 0.47 11.63
C THR A 17 15.79 0.62 11.32
N SER A 18 15.20 1.80 11.55
CA SER A 18 13.78 2.03 11.21
C SER A 18 13.54 2.07 9.70
N ALA A 19 14.45 2.67 8.93
CA ALA A 19 14.31 2.77 7.47
C ALA A 19 14.49 1.39 6.80
N GLU A 20 15.44 0.58 7.27
CA GLU A 20 15.63 -0.80 6.81
C GLU A 20 14.37 -1.64 7.05
N LYS A 21 13.80 -1.57 8.25
CA LYS A 21 12.57 -2.29 8.59
C LYS A 21 11.37 -1.86 7.73
N GLU A 22 11.23 -0.56 7.45
CA GLU A 22 10.17 -0.06 6.57
C GLU A 22 10.34 -0.59 5.14
N MET A 23 11.57 -0.61 4.63
CA MET A 23 11.88 -1.18 3.32
C MET A 23 11.55 -2.68 3.24
N ASP A 24 11.88 -3.47 4.27
CA ASP A 24 11.54 -4.89 4.32
C ASP A 24 10.02 -5.11 4.29
N ILE A 25 9.27 -4.25 4.99
CA ILE A 25 7.80 -4.26 4.97
C ILE A 25 7.27 -3.93 3.58
N ILE A 26 7.81 -2.90 2.92
CA ILE A 26 7.42 -2.52 1.56
C ILE A 26 7.69 -3.65 0.57
N GLN A 27 8.85 -4.33 0.68
CA GLN A 27 9.18 -5.47 -0.17
C GLN A 27 8.18 -6.62 0.00
N GLN A 28 7.75 -6.91 1.24
CA GLN A 28 6.73 -7.92 1.47
C GLN A 28 5.38 -7.49 0.89
N VAL A 29 4.96 -6.23 1.07
CA VAL A 29 3.72 -5.69 0.50
C VAL A 29 3.70 -5.80 -1.03
N GLU A 30 4.81 -5.47 -1.70
CA GLU A 30 4.92 -5.60 -3.16
C GLU A 30 4.85 -7.06 -3.60
N LYS A 31 5.48 -7.97 -2.86
CA LYS A 31 5.43 -9.41 -3.16
C LYS A 31 4.02 -9.99 -3.00
N ASP A 32 3.32 -9.58 -1.94
CA ASP A 32 1.94 -9.99 -1.70
C ASP A 32 1.04 -9.44 -2.82
N LEU A 33 1.21 -8.16 -3.19
CA LEU A 33 0.49 -7.54 -4.31
C LEU A 33 0.75 -8.28 -5.62
N GLU A 34 2.02 -8.58 -5.93
CA GLU A 34 2.44 -9.34 -7.12
C GLU A 34 1.78 -10.72 -7.16
N THR A 35 1.71 -11.41 -6.01
CA THR A 35 1.07 -12.73 -5.89
C THR A 35 -0.41 -12.66 -6.26
N ILE A 36 -1.12 -11.63 -5.79
CA ILE A 36 -2.53 -11.41 -6.13
C ILE A 36 -2.68 -11.12 -7.63
N VAL A 37 -1.96 -10.13 -8.18
CA VAL A 37 -2.16 -9.68 -9.57
C VAL A 37 -1.72 -10.71 -10.62
N SER A 38 -0.73 -11.54 -10.31
CA SER A 38 -0.17 -12.54 -11.24
C SER A 38 -0.91 -13.88 -11.25
N SER A 39 -2.08 -13.95 -10.59
CA SER A 39 -2.80 -15.20 -10.45
C SER A 39 -3.38 -15.75 -11.76
N ASN A 40 -2.67 -16.72 -12.34
CA ASN A 40 -3.03 -17.38 -13.59
C ASN A 40 -4.32 -18.21 -13.53
N ALA A 41 -4.73 -18.66 -12.33
CA ALA A 41 -5.96 -19.43 -12.18
C ALA A 41 -7.20 -18.53 -12.33
N ILE A 42 -7.13 -17.34 -11.71
CA ILE A 42 -8.23 -16.37 -11.74
C ILE A 42 -8.31 -15.70 -13.11
N SER A 43 -7.18 -15.33 -13.73
CA SER A 43 -7.18 -14.66 -15.04
C SER A 43 -7.84 -15.44 -16.18
N LYS A 44 -7.93 -16.78 -16.05
CA LYS A 44 -8.61 -17.63 -17.03
C LYS A 44 -10.13 -17.68 -16.85
N SER A 45 -10.64 -17.27 -15.70
CA SER A 45 -12.03 -17.46 -15.30
C SER A 45 -12.75 -16.18 -14.89
N SER A 46 -12.03 -15.10 -14.59
CA SER A 46 -12.61 -13.81 -14.19
C SER A 46 -11.75 -12.62 -14.59
N SER A 47 -12.43 -11.48 -14.82
CA SER A 47 -11.84 -10.15 -14.96
C SER A 47 -12.22 -9.22 -13.80
N ASN A 48 -12.96 -9.70 -12.80
CA ASN A 48 -13.38 -8.92 -11.64
C ASN A 48 -12.24 -8.87 -10.61
N PRO A 49 -11.70 -7.68 -10.25
CA PRO A 49 -10.64 -7.56 -9.26
C PRO A 49 -10.95 -8.19 -7.90
N ASN A 50 -12.23 -8.20 -7.49
CA ASN A 50 -12.62 -8.81 -6.22
C ASN A 50 -12.41 -10.33 -6.21
N ASP A 51 -12.46 -11.00 -7.36
CA ASP A 51 -12.20 -12.44 -7.43
C ASP A 51 -10.70 -12.75 -7.20
N TYR A 52 -9.81 -11.84 -7.61
CA TYR A 52 -8.40 -11.94 -7.28
C TYR A 52 -8.15 -11.74 -5.79
N ILE A 53 -8.77 -10.72 -5.18
CA ILE A 53 -8.68 -10.48 -3.74
C ILE A 53 -9.19 -11.69 -2.95
N ASN A 54 -10.37 -12.20 -3.29
CA ASN A 54 -10.99 -13.34 -2.59
C ASN A 54 -10.16 -14.62 -2.70
N ALA A 55 -9.50 -14.85 -3.84
CA ALA A 55 -8.66 -16.02 -4.06
C ALA A 55 -7.32 -15.96 -3.30
N HIS A 56 -6.88 -14.76 -2.92
CA HIS A 56 -5.60 -14.49 -2.23
C HIS A 56 -5.84 -13.65 -0.98
N LEU A 57 -6.85 -14.03 -0.21
CA LEU A 57 -7.30 -13.24 0.93
C LEU A 57 -6.20 -13.06 1.98
N ASP A 58 -5.40 -14.10 2.25
CA ASP A 58 -4.29 -14.03 3.21
C ASP A 58 -3.23 -13.00 2.78
N ASP A 59 -2.89 -12.94 1.49
CA ASP A 59 -1.94 -11.95 0.95
C ASP A 59 -2.52 -10.54 1.01
N PHE A 60 -3.81 -10.39 0.70
CA PHE A 60 -4.50 -9.10 0.80
C PHE A 60 -4.58 -8.61 2.26
N GLU A 61 -4.91 -9.49 3.21
CA GLU A 61 -4.90 -9.19 4.64
C GLU A 61 -3.49 -8.86 5.14
N ASN A 62 -2.46 -9.53 4.63
CA ASN A 62 -1.06 -9.22 4.93
C ASN A 62 -0.71 -7.78 4.50
N ILE A 63 -1.12 -7.35 3.31
CA ILE A 63 -0.97 -5.97 2.81
C ILE A 63 -1.66 -4.98 3.76
N VAL A 64 -2.94 -5.21 4.08
CA VAL A 64 -3.76 -4.33 4.95
C VAL A 64 -3.20 -4.28 6.37
N SER A 65 -2.61 -5.38 6.87
CA SER A 65 -2.06 -5.47 8.22
C SER A 65 -0.88 -4.51 8.47
N LYS A 66 -0.17 -4.05 7.42
CA LYS A 66 0.97 -3.13 7.57
C LYS A 66 0.56 -1.65 7.68
N LYS A 67 -0.75 -1.37 7.61
CA LYS A 67 -1.36 -0.07 7.94
C LYS A 67 -0.70 1.11 7.22
N GLN A 68 -0.16 2.06 7.99
CA GLN A 68 0.33 3.34 7.48
C GLN A 68 1.43 3.20 6.43
N ILE A 69 2.32 2.20 6.59
CA ILE A 69 3.41 1.96 5.63
C ILE A 69 2.84 1.58 4.26
N THR A 70 1.86 0.66 4.22
CA THR A 70 1.16 0.32 2.97
C THR A 70 0.41 1.51 2.41
N LEU A 71 -0.33 2.25 3.23
CA LEU A 71 -1.10 3.42 2.80
C LEU A 71 -0.22 4.46 2.11
N ASP A 72 0.88 4.87 2.75
CA ASP A 72 1.78 5.89 2.19
C ASP A 72 2.46 5.40 0.90
N HIS A 73 2.86 4.13 0.87
CA HIS A 73 3.48 3.51 -0.29
C HIS A 73 2.51 3.42 -1.48
N PHE A 74 1.30 2.92 -1.27
CA PHE A 74 0.29 2.78 -2.33
C PHE A 74 -0.24 4.12 -2.81
N LEU A 75 -0.45 5.11 -1.93
CA LEU A 75 -0.78 6.48 -2.36
C LEU A 75 0.31 7.05 -3.27
N LYS A 76 1.59 6.81 -2.97
CA LYS A 76 2.71 7.24 -3.82
C LYS A 76 2.75 6.49 -5.16
N LYS A 77 2.39 5.21 -5.21
CA LYS A 77 2.29 4.44 -6.46
C LYS A 77 1.10 4.91 -7.30
N LEU A 78 -0.09 5.01 -6.72
CA LEU A 78 -1.30 5.50 -7.39
C LEU A 78 -1.15 6.92 -7.93
N LYS A 79 -0.43 7.80 -7.21
CA LYS A 79 -0.08 9.12 -7.71
C LYS A 79 0.69 9.09 -9.03
N LYS A 80 1.58 8.12 -9.19
CA LYS A 80 2.50 7.99 -10.33
C LYS A 80 1.95 7.12 -11.46
N SER A 81 1.01 6.22 -11.16
CA SER A 81 0.42 5.36 -12.18
C SER A 81 -0.52 6.16 -13.07
N GLU A 82 -0.45 5.93 -14.38
CA GLU A 82 -1.41 6.43 -15.37
C GLU A 82 -2.42 5.34 -15.78
N GLU A 83 -2.30 4.15 -15.17
CA GLU A 83 -3.10 2.99 -15.48
C GLU A 83 -4.34 2.89 -14.58
N ASN A 84 -5.29 2.05 -14.99
CA ASN A 84 -6.54 1.77 -14.29
C ASN A 84 -6.75 0.26 -14.09
N GLY A 85 -5.65 -0.50 -14.04
CA GLY A 85 -5.66 -1.94 -14.11
C GLY A 85 -5.99 -2.62 -12.77
N LEU A 86 -5.80 -3.94 -12.79
CA LEU A 86 -6.00 -4.81 -11.63
C LEU A 86 -5.11 -4.39 -10.45
N GLU A 87 -3.84 -4.04 -10.71
CA GLU A 87 -2.90 -3.60 -9.68
C GLU A 87 -3.38 -2.33 -8.98
N GLU A 88 -3.78 -1.30 -9.73
CA GLU A 88 -4.31 -0.06 -9.17
C GLU A 88 -5.59 -0.29 -8.37
N TYR A 89 -6.49 -1.15 -8.87
CA TYR A 89 -7.71 -1.47 -8.16
C TYR A 89 -7.41 -2.11 -6.79
N ILE A 90 -6.53 -3.11 -6.75
CA ILE A 90 -6.17 -3.79 -5.50
C ILE A 90 -5.47 -2.83 -4.54
N MET A 91 -4.58 -1.96 -5.05
CA MET A 91 -3.95 -0.91 -4.23
C MET A 91 -4.99 0.02 -3.60
N ALA A 92 -5.98 0.48 -4.36
CA ALA A 92 -7.05 1.33 -3.84
C ALA A 92 -7.94 0.60 -2.84
N ALA A 93 -8.32 -0.66 -3.11
CA ALA A 93 -9.09 -1.48 -2.19
C ALA A 93 -8.37 -1.65 -0.85
N ALA A 94 -7.07 -1.96 -0.86
CA ALA A 94 -6.27 -2.04 0.36
C ALA A 94 -6.22 -0.70 1.12
N CYS A 95 -6.09 0.43 0.42
CA CYS A 95 -6.13 1.75 1.04
C CYS A 95 -7.50 2.03 1.70
N VAL A 96 -8.60 1.66 1.05
CA VAL A 96 -9.96 1.77 1.61
C VAL A 96 -10.07 0.99 2.92
N GLU A 97 -9.62 -0.27 2.93
CA GLU A 97 -9.65 -1.12 4.13
C GLU A 97 -8.76 -0.59 5.26
N ILE A 98 -7.58 -0.04 4.93
CA ILE A 98 -6.68 0.57 5.91
C ILE A 98 -7.30 1.81 6.54
N LEU A 99 -7.97 2.65 5.74
CA LEU A 99 -8.60 3.89 6.18
C LEU A 99 -9.87 3.64 6.99
N GLY A 100 -10.63 2.58 6.67
CA GLY A 100 -11.91 2.27 7.32
C GLY A 100 -12.86 3.47 7.29
N ASP A 101 -13.43 3.82 8.44
CA ASP A 101 -14.34 4.97 8.60
C ASP A 101 -13.73 6.32 8.19
N LYS A 102 -12.40 6.41 8.09
CA LYS A 102 -11.70 7.63 7.64
C LYS A 102 -11.63 7.74 6.13
N ASN A 103 -12.04 6.72 5.37
CA ASN A 103 -12.08 6.77 3.92
C ASN A 103 -13.18 7.74 3.46
N PRO A 104 -12.85 8.83 2.74
CA PRO A 104 -13.83 9.81 2.34
C PRO A 104 -14.44 9.53 0.95
N VAL A 105 -14.09 8.41 0.30
CA VAL A 105 -14.50 8.05 -1.07
C VAL A 105 -15.23 6.71 -1.09
N TYR A 106 -16.55 6.74 -1.30
CA TYR A 106 -17.40 5.55 -1.31
C TYR A 106 -17.74 5.04 -2.71
N GLU A 107 -17.70 5.91 -3.71
CA GLU A 107 -18.02 5.58 -5.10
C GLU A 107 -16.78 5.73 -5.96
N TRP A 108 -16.30 4.63 -6.53
CA TRP A 108 -15.15 4.56 -7.43
C TRP A 108 -15.19 3.25 -8.21
N SER A 109 -14.67 3.27 -9.44
CA SER A 109 -14.65 2.13 -10.36
C SER A 109 -13.24 1.67 -10.68
N THR A 110 -12.25 2.55 -10.53
CA THR A 110 -10.83 2.25 -10.75
C THR A 110 -9.97 2.77 -9.61
N GLY A 111 -8.78 2.20 -9.44
CA GLY A 111 -7.87 2.65 -8.39
C GLY A 111 -7.41 4.09 -8.57
N LYS A 112 -7.22 4.55 -9.81
CA LYS A 112 -6.88 5.95 -10.11
C LYS A 112 -8.03 6.89 -9.74
N GLU A 113 -9.27 6.54 -10.11
CA GLU A 113 -10.45 7.35 -9.76
C GLU A 113 -10.58 7.49 -8.24
N TRP A 114 -10.39 6.39 -7.50
CA TRP A 114 -10.37 6.43 -6.04
C TRP A 114 -9.29 7.39 -5.52
N TYR A 115 -8.06 7.28 -6.03
CA TYR A 115 -6.93 8.12 -5.62
C TYR A 115 -7.18 9.61 -5.89
N GLU A 116 -7.72 9.95 -7.06
CA GLU A 116 -8.03 11.33 -7.44
C GLU A 116 -9.09 11.93 -6.50
N LYS A 117 -10.17 11.18 -6.26
CA LYS A 117 -11.23 11.59 -5.31
C LYS A 117 -10.70 11.70 -3.88
N TYR A 118 -9.81 10.80 -3.45
CA TYR A 118 -9.21 10.80 -2.13
C TYR A 118 -8.32 12.04 -1.95
N SER A 119 -7.46 12.31 -2.94
CA SER A 119 -6.54 13.44 -2.93
C SER A 119 -7.28 14.78 -2.89
N ALA A 120 -8.34 14.93 -3.68
CA ALA A 120 -9.16 16.15 -3.71
C ALA A 120 -9.91 16.45 -2.40
N LYS A 121 -10.08 15.46 -1.50
CA LYS A 121 -10.73 15.64 -0.18
C LYS A 121 -9.73 15.84 0.96
N LYS A 122 -8.44 15.63 0.71
CA LYS A 122 -7.34 15.76 1.67
C LYS A 122 -6.68 17.14 1.63
N GLU A 123 -6.88 17.87 0.54
CA GLU A 123 -6.58 19.32 0.40
C GLU A 123 -7.61 20.16 1.15
#